data_AF-A0A6V7IJ66-F1
#
_entry.id   AF-A0A6V7IJ66-F1
#
_cell.length_a   1.000
_cell.length_b   1.000
_cell.length_c   1.000
_cell.angle_alpha   90.00
_cell.angle_beta   90.00
_cell.angle_gamma   90.00
#
_symmetry.space_group_name_H-M   'P 1'
#
loop_
_entity.id
_entity.type
_entity.pdbx_description
1 polymer ?
#
loop_
_entity_poly.entity_id
_entity_poly.type
_entity_poly.pdbx_seq_one_letter_code
_entity_poly.pdbx_strand_id
1 'polypeptide(L)'
;FESTIAAQFFGHTHLDEFEVFYDTLNASRPVSIAYIGPSVTPHENLNPGYRIYYVDDDGDESTRMVDDHETWIMNLTEANLYDSPSWQKSYSVREAYQMASLLPKDWDLLIKNMTVNRSLFDLYYK
;
A
#
# COMPACT_ATOMS: atom_id res chain seq x y z
N PHE A 1 -18.69 0.68 12.80
CA PHE A 1 -17.72 1.79 12.87
C PHE A 1 -17.09 2.12 11.52
N GLU A 2 -17.65 1.65 10.38
CA GLU A 2 -17.11 1.97 9.05
C GLU A 2 -17.10 3.48 8.74
N SER A 3 -17.99 4.27 9.37
CA SER A 3 -18.03 5.72 9.26
C SER A 3 -17.08 6.46 10.21
N THR A 4 -16.25 5.73 10.95
CA THR A 4 -15.36 6.28 12.00
C THR A 4 -13.91 5.85 11.81
N ILE A 5 -13.68 4.60 11.38
CA ILE A 5 -12.33 4.10 11.09
C ILE A 5 -11.93 4.55 9.69
N ALA A 6 -10.93 5.43 9.60
CA ALA A 6 -10.45 5.96 8.31
C ALA A 6 -9.48 5.00 7.58
N ALA A 7 -8.59 4.34 8.32
CA ALA A 7 -7.65 3.35 7.79
C ALA A 7 -7.12 2.43 8.89
N GLN A 8 -6.54 1.29 8.50
CA GLN A 8 -5.87 0.36 9.41
C GLN A 8 -4.44 0.09 8.90
N PHE A 9 -3.49 -0.08 9.82
CA PHE A 9 -2.06 -0.22 9.49
C PHE A 9 -1.46 -1.42 10.22
N PHE A 10 -0.85 -2.32 9.46
CA PHE A 10 -0.26 -3.56 9.94
C PHE A 10 1.13 -3.79 9.32
N GLY A 11 1.76 -4.89 9.71
CA GLY A 11 3.03 -5.36 9.19
C GLY A 11 3.09 -6.89 9.30
N HIS A 12 4.18 -7.42 9.87
CA HIS A 12 4.40 -8.85 10.13
C HIS A 12 4.64 -9.73 8.89
N THR A 13 3.90 -9.56 7.78
CA THR A 13 4.08 -10.40 6.58
C THR A 13 5.41 -10.14 5.86
N HIS A 14 6.05 -9.00 6.14
CA HIS A 14 7.26 -8.48 5.50
C HIS A 14 7.06 -7.99 4.05
N LEU A 15 5.88 -8.22 3.47
CA LEU A 15 5.54 -7.91 2.09
C LEU A 15 4.74 -6.59 1.98
N ASP A 16 4.68 -6.05 0.76
CA ASP A 16 3.84 -4.90 0.42
C ASP A 16 2.44 -5.38 -0.01
N GLU A 17 1.48 -5.34 0.92
CA GLU A 17 0.17 -5.94 0.74
C GLU A 17 -0.94 -5.06 1.34
N PHE A 18 -2.18 -5.43 1.08
CA PHE A 18 -3.35 -4.79 1.66
C PHE A 18 -4.52 -5.77 1.76
N GLU A 19 -5.45 -5.49 2.67
CA GLU A 19 -6.70 -6.25 2.82
C GLU A 19 -7.91 -5.31 2.72
N VAL A 20 -8.86 -5.66 1.86
CA VAL A 20 -10.14 -4.95 1.74
C VAL A 20 -11.19 -5.67 2.58
N PHE A 21 -11.83 -4.93 3.49
CA PHE A 21 -12.92 -5.44 4.32
C PHE A 21 -14.26 -5.10 3.69
N TYR A 22 -15.23 -6.01 3.79
CA TYR A 22 -16.57 -5.86 3.22
C TYR A 22 -17.64 -5.84 4.31
N ASP A 23 -18.83 -5.36 3.95
CA ASP A 23 -19.99 -5.42 4.82
C ASP A 23 -20.31 -6.87 5.26
N THR A 24 -20.85 -7.04 6.46
CA THR A 24 -21.12 -8.37 7.01
C THR A 24 -22.44 -8.97 6.54
N LEU A 25 -23.29 -8.23 5.83
CA LEU A 25 -24.59 -8.72 5.38
C LEU A 25 -24.44 -9.67 4.20
N ASN A 26 -23.64 -9.29 3.21
CA ASN A 26 -23.44 -10.09 2.00
C ASN A 26 -22.05 -9.98 1.37
N ALA A 27 -21.10 -9.29 2.03
CA ALA A 27 -19.73 -9.09 1.56
C ALA A 27 -19.65 -8.49 0.13
N SER A 28 -20.57 -7.58 -0.21
CA SER A 28 -20.64 -7.00 -1.56
C SER A 28 -20.10 -5.58 -1.66
N ARG A 29 -20.09 -4.83 -0.54
CA ARG A 29 -19.62 -3.46 -0.49
C ARG A 29 -18.33 -3.38 0.31
N PRO A 30 -17.23 -2.85 -0.25
CA PRO A 30 -16.01 -2.60 0.50
C PRO A 30 -16.22 -1.44 1.48
N VAL A 31 -15.79 -1.62 2.73
CA VAL A 31 -16.08 -0.71 3.86
C VAL A 31 -14.83 -0.24 4.61
N SER A 32 -13.71 -0.93 4.48
CA SER A 32 -12.44 -0.53 5.10
C SER A 32 -11.24 -1.11 4.35
N ILE A 33 -10.06 -0.54 4.61
CA ILE A 33 -8.78 -0.94 4.04
C ILE A 33 -7.76 -1.11 5.17
N ALA A 34 -7.01 -2.20 5.13
CA ALA A 34 -5.82 -2.40 5.93
C ALA A 34 -4.59 -2.37 5.02
N TYR A 35 -3.64 -1.51 5.36
CA TYR A 35 -2.35 -1.45 4.69
C TYR A 35 -1.33 -2.29 5.44
N ILE A 36 -0.58 -3.12 4.72
CA ILE A 36 0.46 -3.98 5.29
C ILE A 36 1.82 -3.43 4.83
N GLY A 37 2.55 -2.87 5.78
CA GLY A 37 3.90 -2.31 5.61
C GLY A 37 4.93 -3.37 5.19
N PRO A 38 5.87 -3.05 4.29
CA PRO A 38 6.97 -3.96 4.01
C PRO A 38 7.94 -3.93 5.20
N SER A 39 8.87 -4.88 5.26
CA SER A 39 9.85 -4.91 6.34
C SER A 39 11.11 -4.12 6.01
N VAL A 40 11.69 -3.50 7.05
CA VAL A 40 13.07 -3.02 7.00
C VAL A 40 14.06 -4.18 6.99
N THR A 41 13.73 -5.29 7.66
CA THR A 41 14.57 -6.50 7.60
C THR A 41 14.52 -7.12 6.20
N PRO A 42 15.66 -7.62 5.68
CA PRO A 42 15.67 -8.32 4.40
C PRO A 42 15.25 -9.79 4.50
N HIS A 43 14.74 -10.24 5.66
CA HIS A 43 14.37 -11.64 5.89
C HIS A 43 13.05 -12.02 5.17
N GLU A 44 12.98 -13.08 4.33
CA GLU A 44 14.07 -13.84 3.71
C GLU A 44 14.15 -13.49 2.23
N ASN A 45 15.15 -12.67 1.87
CA ASN A 45 15.50 -12.28 0.51
C ASN A 45 14.66 -11.13 -0.10
N LEU A 46 14.38 -10.09 0.69
CA LEU A 46 13.78 -8.84 0.24
C LEU A 46 14.76 -7.66 0.37
N ASN A 47 14.53 -6.60 -0.40
CA ASN A 47 15.19 -5.32 -0.13
C ASN A 47 14.55 -4.69 1.14
N PRO A 48 15.35 -4.10 2.04
CA PRO A 48 14.84 -3.26 3.12
C PRO A 48 13.91 -2.19 2.58
N GLY A 49 12.72 -2.10 3.16
CA GLY A 49 11.69 -1.15 2.76
C GLY A 49 11.08 -0.41 3.95
N TYR A 50 10.62 0.82 3.72
CA TYR A 50 9.72 1.55 4.61
C TYR A 50 8.62 2.26 3.82
N ARG A 51 7.57 2.70 4.52
CA ARG A 51 6.43 3.39 3.91
C ARG A 51 6.14 4.73 4.57
N ILE A 52 5.76 5.70 3.76
CA ILE A 52 5.24 7.00 4.18
C ILE A 52 3.79 7.08 3.72
N TYR A 53 2.87 7.42 4.63
CA TYR A 53 1.47 7.69 4.32
C TYR A 53 1.22 9.19 4.31
N TYR A 54 0.52 9.67 3.30
CA TYR A 54 -0.02 11.02 3.23
C TYR A 54 -1.47 10.94 3.66
N VAL A 55 -1.80 11.63 4.75
CA VAL A 55 -3.12 11.60 5.37
C VAL A 55 -3.71 12.99 5.28
N ASP A 56 -5.01 13.04 5.05
CA ASP A 56 -5.80 14.26 5.06
C ASP A 56 -5.59 15.05 6.36
N ASP A 57 -5.77 16.37 6.29
CA ASP A 57 -5.19 17.33 7.22
C ASP A 57 -5.73 17.26 8.67
N ASP A 58 -5.31 18.20 9.51
CA ASP A 58 -5.71 18.26 10.92
C ASP A 58 -6.95 19.12 11.20
N GLY A 59 -7.62 19.63 10.17
CA GLY A 59 -8.72 20.58 10.28
C GLY A 59 -10.05 19.99 10.74
N ASP A 60 -11.01 20.88 11.05
CA ASP A 60 -12.34 20.51 11.56
C ASP A 60 -13.18 19.71 10.55
N GLU A 61 -12.90 19.86 9.25
CA GLU A 61 -13.57 19.14 8.15
C GLU A 61 -12.77 17.92 7.65
N SER A 62 -11.66 17.59 8.32
CA SER A 62 -10.77 16.50 7.90
C SER A 62 -11.47 15.14 7.88
N THR A 63 -11.23 14.39 6.81
CA THR A 63 -11.67 13.01 6.68
C THR A 63 -10.73 12.03 7.39
N ARG A 64 -9.49 12.46 7.69
CA ARG A 64 -8.40 11.62 8.22
C ARG A 64 -8.07 10.40 7.34
N MET A 65 -8.53 10.40 6.09
CA MET A 65 -8.29 9.32 5.15
C MET A 65 -6.85 9.38 4.61
N VAL A 66 -6.34 8.25 4.16
CA VAL A 66 -5.05 8.21 3.45
C VAL A 66 -5.28 8.68 2.02
N ASP A 67 -4.58 9.74 1.61
CA ASP A 67 -4.66 10.33 0.28
C ASP A 67 -3.71 9.67 -0.72
N ASP A 68 -2.52 9.26 -0.27
CA ASP A 68 -1.53 8.51 -1.03
C ASP A 68 -0.55 7.81 -0.07
N HIS A 69 0.25 6.88 -0.59
CA HIS A 69 1.40 6.36 0.16
C HIS A 69 2.58 6.04 -0.77
N GLU A 70 3.78 6.18 -0.23
CA GLU A 70 5.03 5.89 -0.92
C GLU A 70 5.80 4.80 -0.22
N THR A 71 6.24 3.80 -1.00
CA THR A 71 7.19 2.80 -0.52
C THR A 71 8.59 3.18 -0.99
N TRP A 72 9.54 3.15 -0.07
CA TRP A 72 10.96 3.43 -0.30
C TRP A 72 11.77 2.17 -0.02
N ILE A 73 12.76 1.88 -0.86
CA ILE A 73 13.59 0.69 -0.74
C ILE A 73 15.08 1.03 -0.83
N MET A 74 15.91 0.18 -0.22
CA MET A 74 17.36 0.18 -0.43
C MET A 74 17.73 -1.07 -1.24
N ASN A 75 18.30 -0.89 -2.44
CA ASN A 75 18.77 -2.01 -3.24
C ASN A 75 20.01 -2.63 -2.59
N LEU A 76 19.85 -3.77 -1.92
CA LEU A 76 20.95 -4.44 -1.23
C LEU A 76 22.06 -4.89 -2.16
N THR A 77 21.74 -5.23 -3.42
CA THR A 77 22.76 -5.66 -4.39
C THR A 77 23.72 -4.52 -4.69
N GLU A 78 23.17 -3.33 -4.98
CA GLU A 78 23.97 -2.14 -5.25
C GLU A 78 24.69 -1.64 -3.98
N ALA A 79 23.98 -1.60 -2.85
CA ALA A 79 24.55 -1.15 -1.58
C ALA A 79 25.76 -2.00 -1.18
N ASN A 80 25.68 -3.32 -1.33
CA ASN A 80 26.79 -4.24 -1.03
C ASN A 80 27.90 -4.19 -2.07
N LEU A 81 27.59 -3.96 -3.35
CA LEU A 81 28.59 -3.86 -4.42
C LEU A 81 29.46 -2.60 -4.27
N TYR A 82 28.86 -1.49 -3.84
CA TYR A 82 29.52 -0.19 -3.77
C TYR A 82 29.84 0.29 -2.34
N ASP A 83 29.49 -0.51 -1.31
CA ASP A 83 29.58 -0.13 0.11
C ASP A 83 28.94 1.24 0.41
N SER A 84 27.81 1.50 -0.26
CA SER A 84 27.13 2.80 -0.24
C SER A 84 25.62 2.59 -0.21
N PRO A 85 25.00 2.53 0.99
CA PRO A 85 23.56 2.38 1.10
C PRO A 85 22.84 3.66 0.65
N SER A 86 21.92 3.51 -0.30
CA SER A 86 21.06 4.59 -0.78
C SER A 86 19.60 4.13 -0.80
N TRP A 87 18.73 4.98 -0.25
CA TRP A 87 17.28 4.77 -0.26
C TRP A 87 16.66 5.51 -1.43
N GLN A 88 15.77 4.84 -2.15
CA GLN A 88 15.09 5.39 -3.31
C GLN A 88 13.59 5.12 -3.24
N LYS A 89 12.79 6.06 -3.76
CA LYS A 89 11.35 5.87 -3.92
C LYS A 89 11.12 4.71 -4.88
N SER A 90 10.46 3.66 -4.41
CA SER A 90 10.03 2.54 -5.25
C SER A 90 8.80 2.95 -6.07
N TYR A 91 7.76 3.44 -5.40
CA TYR A 91 6.54 3.92 -6.04
C TYR A 91 5.69 4.82 -5.11
N SER A 92 4.81 5.63 -5.71
CA SER A 92 3.57 6.13 -5.08
C SER A 92 2.41 5.29 -5.60
N VAL A 93 1.48 4.88 -4.73
CA VAL A 93 0.37 3.99 -5.12
C VAL A 93 -0.53 4.64 -6.17
N ARG A 94 -0.89 5.92 -6.00
CA ARG A 94 -1.75 6.60 -6.97
C ARG A 94 -1.07 6.78 -8.32
N GLU A 95 0.22 7.09 -8.31
CA GLU A 95 1.02 7.21 -9.53
C GLU A 95 1.16 5.85 -10.25
N ALA A 96 1.54 4.79 -9.53
CA ALA A 96 1.81 3.48 -10.12
C ALA A 96 0.55 2.80 -10.67
N TYR A 97 -0.56 2.85 -9.93
CA TYR A 97 -1.79 2.15 -10.28
C TYR A 97 -2.86 3.06 -10.89
N GLN A 98 -2.55 4.33 -11.11
CA GLN A 98 -3.47 5.34 -11.67
C GLN A 98 -4.79 5.42 -10.87
N MET A 99 -4.70 5.31 -9.55
CA MET A 99 -5.86 5.30 -8.66
C MET A 99 -6.37 6.70 -8.40
N ALA A 100 -7.68 6.88 -8.59
CA ALA A 100 -8.35 8.17 -8.37
C ALA A 100 -8.34 8.57 -6.88
N SER A 101 -8.48 7.60 -5.98
CA SER A 101 -8.38 7.78 -4.52
C SER A 101 -7.98 6.45 -3.87
N LEU A 102 -7.72 6.45 -2.56
CA LEU A 102 -7.45 5.24 -1.78
C LEU A 102 -8.65 4.80 -0.91
N LEU A 103 -9.88 5.16 -1.34
CA LEU A 103 -11.09 4.65 -0.70
C LEU A 103 -11.22 3.13 -0.92
N PRO A 104 -11.88 2.38 -0.01
CA PRO A 104 -12.02 0.92 -0.11
C PRO A 104 -12.55 0.42 -1.46
N LYS A 105 -13.45 1.18 -2.10
CA LYS A 105 -14.00 0.86 -3.43
C LYS A 105 -12.96 0.87 -4.55
N ASP A 106 -11.94 1.73 -4.45
CA ASP A 106 -10.92 1.89 -5.48
C ASP A 106 -9.86 0.79 -5.34
N TRP A 107 -9.59 0.34 -4.11
CA TRP A 107 -8.82 -0.88 -3.84
C TRP A 107 -9.52 -2.16 -4.34
N ASP A 108 -10.82 -2.31 -4.10
CA ASP A 108 -11.62 -3.41 -4.67
C ASP A 108 -11.58 -3.39 -6.21
N LEU A 109 -11.70 -2.21 -6.83
CA LEU A 109 -11.58 -2.06 -8.28
C LEU A 109 -10.17 -2.44 -8.77
N LEU A 110 -9.11 -2.07 -8.06
CA LEU A 110 -7.74 -2.47 -8.40
C LEU A 110 -7.61 -4.00 -8.39
N ILE A 111 -8.12 -4.69 -7.35
CA ILE A 111 -8.12 -6.17 -7.28
C ILE A 111 -8.85 -6.75 -8.50
N LYS A 112 -10.06 -6.28 -8.79
CA LYS A 112 -10.85 -6.74 -9.94
C LYS A 112 -10.09 -6.54 -11.25
N ASN A 113 -9.45 -5.40 -11.43
CA ASN A 113 -8.65 -5.13 -12.63
C ASN A 113 -7.44 -6.07 -12.73
N MET A 114 -6.74 -6.36 -11.63
CA MET A 114 -5.62 -7.32 -11.62
C MET A 114 -6.03 -8.74 -12.03
N THR A 115 -7.28 -9.13 -11.80
CA THR A 115 -7.77 -10.48 -12.19
C THR A 115 -7.89 -10.67 -13.71
N VAL A 116 -8.00 -9.57 -14.47
CA VAL A 116 -8.16 -9.60 -15.93
C VAL A 116 -7.03 -8.90 -16.69
N ASN A 117 -6.18 -8.14 -16.01
CA ASN A 117 -5.03 -7.45 -16.58
C ASN A 117 -3.72 -7.99 -15.96
N ARG A 118 -3.06 -8.88 -16.70
CA ARG A 118 -1.82 -9.53 -16.24
C ARG A 118 -0.69 -8.53 -15.99
N SER A 119 -0.53 -7.53 -16.84
CA SER A 119 0.54 -6.52 -16.68
C SER A 119 0.36 -5.68 -15.42
N LEU A 120 -0.89 -5.41 -15.04
CA LEU A 120 -1.19 -4.72 -13.78
C LEU A 120 -0.88 -5.59 -12.57
N PHE A 121 -1.19 -6.89 -12.63
CA PHE A 121 -0.80 -7.84 -11.58
C PHE A 121 0.72 -7.98 -11.47
N ASP A 122 1.44 -8.08 -12.60
CA ASP A 122 2.90 -8.18 -12.61
C ASP A 122 3.57 -6.91 -12.06
N LEU A 123 2.94 -5.73 -12.22
CA LEU A 123 3.39 -4.49 -11.57
C LEU A 123 3.23 -4.58 -10.05
N TYR A 124 2.12 -5.13 -9.56
CA TYR A 124 1.88 -5.33 -8.12
C TYR A 124 2.82 -6.36 -7.49
N TYR A 125 3.11 -7.45 -8.20
CA TYR A 125 3.91 -8.56 -7.69
C TYR A 125 5.44 -8.33 -7.73
N LYS A 126 5.89 -7.19 -8.27
CA LYS A 126 7.30 -6.92 -8.56
C LYS A 126 8.19 -6.84 -7.31
#